data_AF-A0AAV4X5Y4-F1
#
_entry.id   AF-A0AAV4X5Y4-F1
#
_cell.length_a   1.000
_cell.length_b   1.000
_cell.length_c   1.000
_cell.angle_alpha   90.00
_cell.angle_beta   90.00
_cell.angle_gamma   90.00
#
_symmetry.space_group_name_H-M   'P 1'
#
loop_
_entity.id
_entity.type
_entity.pdbx_description
1 polymer ?
#
loop_
_entity_poly.entity_id
_entity_poly.type
_entity_poly.pdbx_seq_one_letter_code
_entity_poly.pdbx_strand_id
1 'polypeptide(L)'
;MHSAPKTSTLQAQSYTIEEKFYEDDKFGKRDRYTGPVQEFKEKNNYKPDVKLEYIDDNGRRLSAKEAFRYLSHKFHGKGPGKNKVDKRMKKLEQDTRLKQMSSTDTPLNTVKLLQLKQKETQSPYIVLSGGNKTLTQTMISKSKPV
;
A
#
# COMPACT_ATOMS: atom_id res chain seq x y z
N MET A 1 -1.83 -37.96 45.97
CA MET A 1 -0.54 -37.26 46.17
C MET A 1 0.18 -37.27 44.84
N HIS A 2 0.40 -36.10 44.23
CA HIS A 2 0.95 -35.97 42.87
C HIS A 2 2.48 -36.04 42.92
N SER A 3 3.09 -37.03 42.27
CA SER A 3 4.56 -37.10 42.14
C SER A 3 5.02 -36.32 40.92
N ALA A 4 5.91 -35.35 41.09
CA ALA A 4 6.49 -34.58 39.99
C ALA A 4 7.38 -35.47 39.08
N PRO A 5 7.37 -35.26 37.75
CA PRO A 5 8.29 -35.96 36.85
C PRO A 5 9.72 -35.42 37.02
N LYS A 6 10.69 -36.36 37.01
CA LYS A 6 12.13 -36.11 37.19
C LYS A 6 12.67 -35.25 36.05
N THR A 7 13.41 -34.20 36.39
CA THR A 7 14.12 -33.33 35.43
C THR A 7 15.17 -34.14 34.67
N SER A 8 15.13 -34.12 33.33
CA SER A 8 16.14 -34.75 32.47
C SER A 8 17.45 -33.96 32.54
N THR A 9 18.45 -34.49 33.25
CA THR A 9 19.80 -33.94 33.26
C THR A 9 20.45 -34.19 31.90
N LEU A 10 20.64 -33.13 31.11
CA LEU A 10 21.41 -33.18 29.87
C LEU A 10 22.88 -33.44 30.22
N GLN A 11 23.40 -34.60 29.84
CA GLN A 11 24.83 -34.90 29.93
C GLN A 11 25.57 -34.14 28.81
N ALA A 12 26.50 -33.27 29.19
CA ALA A 12 27.40 -32.62 28.24
C ALA A 12 28.33 -33.66 27.62
N GLN A 13 28.34 -33.76 26.29
CA GLN A 13 29.33 -34.55 25.55
C GLN A 13 30.58 -33.70 25.36
N SER A 14 31.74 -34.20 25.79
CA SER A 14 33.04 -33.57 25.56
C SER A 14 33.47 -33.81 24.11
N TYR A 15 33.48 -32.75 23.30
CA TYR A 15 34.03 -32.81 21.95
C TYR A 15 35.52 -32.43 21.99
N THR A 16 36.40 -33.37 21.64
CA THR A 16 37.80 -33.07 21.29
C THR A 16 37.83 -32.55 19.86
N ILE A 17 38.08 -31.25 19.71
CA ILE A 17 38.27 -30.63 18.41
C ILE A 17 39.67 -31.03 17.93
N GLU A 18 39.74 -31.97 16.99
CA GLU A 18 40.99 -32.23 16.27
C GLU A 18 41.23 -31.10 15.28
N GLU A 19 42.35 -30.39 15.45
CA GLU A 19 42.83 -29.39 14.49
C GLU A 19 43.26 -30.11 13.21
N LYS A 20 42.33 -30.24 12.25
CA LYS A 20 42.68 -30.58 10.87
C LYS A 20 43.41 -29.39 10.26
N PHE A 21 44.71 -29.56 10.03
CA PHE A 21 45.51 -28.66 9.21
C PHE A 21 44.83 -28.50 7.84
N TYR A 22 44.42 -27.27 7.53
CA TYR A 22 43.88 -26.92 6.22
C TYR A 22 45.04 -26.81 5.23
N GLU A 23 45.18 -27.82 4.38
CA GLU A 23 45.93 -27.68 3.13
C GLU A 23 45.23 -26.63 2.24
N ASP A 24 46.05 -25.82 1.59
CA ASP A 24 45.72 -24.54 0.97
C ASP A 24 44.92 -24.72 -0.35
N ASP A 25 43.61 -24.92 -0.25
CA ASP A 25 42.74 -25.02 -1.43
C ASP A 25 42.36 -23.64 -2.00
N LYS A 26 43.26 -23.10 -2.83
CA LYS A 26 42.99 -22.01 -3.79
C LYS A 26 42.07 -22.44 -4.95
N PHE A 27 40.96 -23.13 -4.68
CA PHE A 27 39.94 -23.41 -5.70
C PHE A 27 38.52 -23.22 -5.16
N GLY A 28 37.72 -22.41 -5.87
CA GLY A 28 36.25 -22.50 -5.77
C GLY A 28 35.53 -21.46 -4.93
N LYS A 29 35.82 -20.16 -5.10
CA LYS A 29 34.97 -19.06 -4.58
C LYS A 29 33.62 -18.93 -5.31
N ARG A 30 32.99 -20.04 -5.73
CA ARG A 30 31.78 -20.05 -6.57
C ARG A 30 30.57 -20.78 -5.99
N ASP A 31 30.73 -21.56 -4.91
CA ASP A 31 29.66 -22.47 -4.43
C ASP A 31 29.30 -22.32 -2.95
N ARG A 32 29.32 -21.10 -2.41
CA ARG A 32 28.91 -20.85 -1.02
C ARG A 32 27.40 -20.89 -0.76
N TYR A 33 26.57 -21.21 -1.77
CA TYR A 33 25.11 -21.30 -1.64
C TYR A 33 24.52 -22.59 -2.24
N THR A 34 25.28 -23.67 -2.23
CA THR A 34 24.77 -25.01 -2.54
C THR A 34 24.97 -25.91 -1.33
N GLY A 35 24.18 -25.65 -0.28
CA GLY A 35 24.06 -26.57 0.86
C GLY A 35 23.30 -27.84 0.46
N PRO A 36 23.35 -28.91 1.26
CA PRO A 36 22.62 -30.15 0.99
C PRO A 36 21.12 -29.85 0.81
N VAL A 37 20.59 -30.12 -0.38
CA VAL A 37 19.16 -29.93 -0.68
C VAL A 37 18.39 -31.08 -0.03
N GLN A 38 17.78 -30.82 1.13
CA GLN A 38 16.91 -31.81 1.77
C GLN A 38 15.57 -31.88 1.02
N GLU A 39 15.30 -33.02 0.41
CA GLU A 39 14.08 -33.25 -0.36
C GLU A 39 12.87 -33.29 0.59
N PHE A 40 11.95 -32.34 0.44
CA PHE A 40 10.84 -32.10 1.37
C PHE A 40 9.67 -33.09 1.14
N LYS A 41 9.92 -34.39 1.35
CA LYS A 41 8.98 -35.50 1.04
C LYS A 41 7.73 -35.56 1.94
N GLU A 42 7.74 -34.90 3.10
CA GLU A 42 6.65 -34.98 4.08
C GLU A 42 5.41 -34.13 3.71
N LYS A 43 5.50 -33.30 2.67
CA LYS A 43 4.44 -32.36 2.29
C LYS A 43 3.97 -32.51 0.84
N ASN A 44 3.90 -33.75 0.34
CA ASN A 44 3.42 -34.03 -1.02
C ASN A 44 2.01 -33.46 -1.33
N ASN A 45 1.18 -33.25 -0.29
CA ASN A 45 -0.17 -32.70 -0.42
C ASN A 45 -0.29 -31.22 0.02
N TYR A 46 0.82 -30.56 0.37
CA TYR A 46 0.81 -29.15 0.79
C TYR A 46 0.75 -28.24 -0.43
N LYS A 47 -0.41 -27.61 -0.65
CA LYS A 47 -0.62 -26.61 -1.71
C LYS A 47 -0.85 -25.24 -1.07
N PRO A 48 0.22 -24.49 -0.74
CA PRO A 48 0.04 -23.15 -0.21
C PRO A 48 -0.53 -22.22 -1.28
N ASP A 49 -1.55 -21.43 -0.93
CA ASP A 49 -2.01 -20.30 -1.74
C ASP A 49 -1.06 -19.11 -1.52
N VAL A 50 -0.02 -19.03 -2.35
CA VAL A 50 0.99 -17.98 -2.26
C VAL A 50 0.51 -16.74 -3.00
N LYS A 51 0.22 -15.66 -2.27
CA LYS A 51 -0.11 -14.35 -2.82
C LYS A 51 1.10 -13.43 -2.77
N LEU A 52 1.53 -12.95 -3.93
CA LEU A 52 2.62 -11.99 -4.04
C LEU A 52 2.05 -10.57 -3.99
N GLU A 53 2.23 -9.90 -2.85
CA GLU A 53 1.81 -8.51 -2.66
C GLU A 53 3.02 -7.61 -2.44
N TYR A 54 2.97 -6.41 -3.01
CA TYR A 54 4.00 -5.40 -2.83
C TYR A 54 3.46 -4.27 -1.96
N ILE A 55 4.18 -3.96 -0.88
CA ILE A 55 3.78 -2.97 0.11
C ILE A 55 4.87 -1.89 0.19
N ASP A 56 4.47 -0.62 0.25
CA ASP A 56 5.41 0.50 0.46
C ASP A 56 5.71 0.74 1.95
N ASP A 57 6.62 1.68 2.23
CA ASP A 57 7.04 2.05 3.58
C ASP A 57 5.88 2.57 4.44
N ASN A 58 4.79 3.02 3.81
CA ASN A 58 3.57 3.52 4.43
C ASN A 58 2.52 2.41 4.64
N GLY A 59 2.84 1.15 4.34
CA GLY A 59 1.93 0.02 4.50
C GLY A 59 0.87 -0.09 3.40
N ARG A 60 0.96 0.71 2.33
CA ARG A 60 0.00 0.69 1.23
C ARG A 60 0.37 -0.37 0.20
N ARG A 61 -0.62 -1.14 -0.23
CA ARG A 61 -0.48 -2.07 -1.36
C ARG A 61 -0.21 -1.28 -2.64
N LEU A 62 0.92 -1.58 -3.28
CA LEU A 62 1.35 -0.96 -4.52
C LEU A 62 0.74 -1.65 -5.74
N SER A 63 0.41 -0.86 -6.75
CA SER A 63 0.14 -1.41 -8.08
C SER A 63 1.41 -2.00 -8.69
N ALA A 64 1.28 -2.93 -9.66
CA ALA A 64 2.43 -3.55 -10.33
C ALA A 64 3.44 -2.52 -10.90
N LYS A 65 2.93 -1.41 -11.45
CA LYS A 65 3.77 -0.32 -11.98
C LYS A 65 4.51 0.43 -10.86
N GLU A 66 3.88 0.66 -9.73
CA GLU A 66 4.52 1.30 -8.59
C GLU A 66 5.52 0.37 -7.91
N ALA A 67 5.18 -0.92 -7.79
CA ALA A 67 6.05 -1.96 -7.27
C ALA A 67 7.35 -2.08 -8.08
N PHE A 68 7.25 -2.17 -9.40
CA PHE A 68 8.43 -2.17 -10.29
C PHE A 68 9.29 -0.92 -10.06
N ARG A 69 8.69 0.27 -10.07
CA ARG A 69 9.42 1.52 -9.85
C ARG A 69 10.08 1.58 -8.48
N TYR A 70 9.40 1.12 -7.43
CA TYR A 70 9.94 1.08 -6.08
C TYR A 70 11.16 0.14 -6.03
N LEU A 71 11.02 -1.08 -6.56
CA LEU A 71 12.11 -2.06 -6.62
C LEU A 71 13.28 -1.56 -7.49
N SER A 72 13.02 -0.95 -8.66
CA SER A 72 14.06 -0.38 -9.51
C SER A 72 14.82 0.75 -8.83
N HIS A 73 14.14 1.66 -8.12
CA HIS A 73 14.84 2.73 -7.40
C HIS A 73 15.66 2.19 -6.21
N LYS A 74 15.17 1.16 -5.51
CA LYS A 74 15.93 0.47 -4.44
C LYS A 74 17.14 -0.25 -5.02
N PHE A 75 16.99 -0.92 -6.16
CA PHE A 75 18.05 -1.65 -6.84
C PHE A 75 19.13 -0.71 -7.40
N HIS A 76 18.73 0.33 -8.12
CA HIS A 76 19.69 1.26 -8.74
C HIS A 76 20.17 2.38 -7.81
N GLY A 77 19.58 2.53 -6.62
CA GLY A 77 19.90 3.60 -5.66
C GLY A 77 19.55 5.03 -6.13
N LYS A 78 18.98 5.18 -7.33
CA LYS A 78 18.62 6.47 -7.93
C LYS A 78 17.13 6.72 -7.77
N GLY A 79 16.79 7.54 -6.78
CA GLY A 79 15.41 7.95 -6.52
C GLY A 79 14.86 8.95 -7.54
N PRO A 80 13.53 9.13 -7.56
CA PRO A 80 12.92 10.22 -8.32
C PRO A 80 13.29 11.58 -7.70
N GLY A 81 13.46 12.61 -8.53
CA GLY A 81 13.76 13.97 -8.05
C GLY A 81 12.62 14.59 -7.21
N LYS A 82 12.96 15.61 -6.41
CA LYS A 82 12.10 16.26 -5.41
C LYS A 82 10.69 16.59 -5.92
N ASN A 83 10.57 17.33 -7.02
CA ASN A 83 9.27 17.72 -7.56
C ASN A 83 8.35 16.53 -7.90
N LYS A 84 8.94 15.39 -8.32
CA LYS A 84 8.18 14.16 -8.62
C LYS A 84 7.76 13.43 -7.34
N VAL A 85 8.53 13.56 -6.26
CA VAL A 85 8.15 13.05 -4.93
C VAL A 85 7.02 13.90 -4.39
N ASP A 86 7.18 15.22 -4.35
CA ASP A 86 6.20 16.15 -3.81
C ASP A 86 4.84 16.03 -4.52
N LYS A 87 4.85 15.97 -5.86
CA LYS A 87 3.61 15.76 -6.64
C LYS A 87 2.93 14.43 -6.31
N ARG A 88 3.71 13.37 -6.08
CA ARG A 88 3.16 12.05 -5.73
C ARG A 88 2.60 12.05 -4.31
N MET A 89 3.29 12.66 -3.37
CA MET A 89 2.83 12.81 -1.98
C MET A 89 1.53 13.60 -1.92
N LYS A 90 1.45 14.72 -2.65
CA LYS A 90 0.21 15.52 -2.73
C LYS A 90 -0.96 14.74 -3.33
N LYS A 91 -0.71 13.95 -4.39
CA LYS A 91 -1.75 13.08 -4.96
C LYS A 91 -2.21 12.02 -3.96
N LEU A 92 -1.28 11.37 -3.27
CA LEU A 92 -1.58 10.35 -2.26
C LEU A 92 -2.41 10.93 -1.11
N GLU A 93 -2.05 12.12 -0.63
CA GLU A 93 -2.78 12.82 0.43
C GLU A 93 -4.20 13.17 -0.03
N GLN A 94 -4.35 13.67 -1.26
CA GLN A 94 -5.66 13.97 -1.84
C GLN A 94 -6.52 12.71 -1.96
N ASP A 95 -5.97 11.62 -2.49
CA ASP A 95 -6.69 10.35 -2.64
C ASP A 95 -7.08 9.76 -1.27
N THR A 96 -6.19 9.88 -0.28
CA THR A 96 -6.47 9.46 1.11
C THR A 96 -7.58 10.30 1.72
N ARG A 97 -7.52 11.61 1.55
CA ARG A 97 -8.54 12.55 2.04
C ARG A 97 -9.90 12.28 1.40
N LEU A 98 -9.92 12.07 0.08
CA LEU A 98 -11.15 11.75 -0.66
C LEU A 98 -11.74 10.41 -0.20
N LYS A 99 -10.90 9.41 0.10
CA LYS A 99 -11.39 8.12 0.61
C LYS A 99 -11.89 8.20 2.05
N GLN A 100 -11.34 9.11 2.87
CA GLN A 100 -11.83 9.40 4.22
C GLN A 100 -13.14 10.21 4.20
N MET A 101 -13.39 10.97 3.14
CA MET A 101 -14.62 11.73 2.98
C MET A 101 -15.80 10.80 2.69
N SER A 102 -16.76 10.78 3.61
CA SER A 102 -18.05 10.11 3.43
C SER A 102 -18.77 10.66 2.19
N SER A 103 -19.39 9.76 1.42
CA SER A 103 -19.94 10.02 0.08
C SER A 103 -21.14 10.98 0.01
N THR A 104 -21.54 11.61 1.11
CA THR A 104 -22.74 12.43 1.17
C THR A 104 -22.48 13.93 1.06
N ASP A 105 -21.29 14.43 1.38
CA ASP A 105 -20.98 15.85 1.21
C ASP A 105 -19.47 16.11 1.08
N THR A 106 -19.10 16.99 0.16
CA THR A 106 -17.74 17.50 0.07
C THR A 106 -17.46 18.36 1.30
N PRO A 107 -16.21 18.61 1.72
CA PRO A 107 -15.94 19.40 2.94
C PRO A 107 -16.52 20.82 2.90
N LEU A 108 -16.86 21.30 1.69
CA LEU A 108 -17.47 22.60 1.46
C LEU A 108 -19.02 22.56 1.62
N ASN A 109 -19.60 21.41 2.00
CA ASN A 109 -21.03 21.18 2.10
C ASN A 109 -21.80 21.49 0.80
N THR A 110 -21.16 21.23 -0.35
CA THR A 110 -21.71 21.63 -1.66
C THR A 110 -23.02 20.95 -1.97
N VAL A 111 -23.17 19.67 -1.62
CA VAL A 111 -24.38 18.91 -1.97
C VAL A 111 -25.57 19.46 -1.18
N LYS A 112 -25.38 19.71 0.12
CA LYS A 112 -26.40 20.33 0.97
C LYS A 112 -26.79 21.72 0.47
N LEU A 113 -25.82 22.54 0.09
CA LEU A 113 -26.10 23.89 -0.42
C LEU A 113 -26.90 23.86 -1.74
N LEU A 114 -26.58 22.93 -2.65
CA LEU A 114 -27.33 22.76 -3.89
C LEU A 114 -28.77 22.26 -3.61
N GLN A 115 -28.96 21.31 -2.71
CA GLN A 115 -30.31 20.87 -2.34
C GLN A 115 -31.12 22.00 -1.70
N LEU A 116 -30.50 22.84 -0.85
CA LEU A 116 -31.15 24.01 -0.27
C LEU A 116 -31.57 24.99 -1.36
N LYS A 117 -30.70 25.25 -2.34
CA LYS A 117 -31.00 26.21 -3.42
C LYS A 117 -32.10 25.70 -4.35
N GLN A 118 -32.15 24.40 -4.68
CA GLN A 118 -33.25 23.77 -5.42
C GLN A 118 -34.60 23.93 -4.69
N LYS A 119 -34.60 23.74 -3.36
CA LYS A 119 -35.80 23.91 -2.52
C LYS A 119 -36.24 25.38 -2.47
N GLU A 120 -35.29 26.30 -2.34
CA GLU A 120 -35.54 27.75 -2.30
C GLU A 120 -36.11 28.27 -3.63
N THR A 121 -35.53 27.85 -4.77
CA THR A 121 -36.01 28.25 -6.11
C THR A 121 -37.17 27.42 -6.62
N GLN A 122 -37.54 26.36 -5.90
CA GLN A 122 -38.54 25.35 -6.30
C GLN A 122 -38.27 24.79 -7.71
N SER A 123 -37.00 24.72 -8.12
CA SER A 123 -36.59 24.20 -9.41
C SER A 123 -35.85 22.86 -9.23
N PRO A 124 -36.13 21.85 -10.07
CA PRO A 124 -35.45 20.55 -9.98
C PRO A 124 -33.97 20.62 -10.40
N TYR A 125 -33.53 21.73 -11.00
CA TYR A 125 -32.16 21.95 -11.47
C TYR A 125 -31.56 23.23 -10.89
N ILE A 126 -30.22 23.29 -10.88
CA ILE A 126 -29.43 24.49 -10.59
C ILE A 126 -28.47 24.72 -11.75
N VAL A 127 -28.41 25.96 -12.23
CA VAL A 127 -27.41 26.38 -13.22
C VAL A 127 -26.15 26.85 -12.48
N LEU A 128 -25.08 26.06 -12.57
CA LEU A 128 -23.78 26.43 -12.02
C LEU A 128 -23.05 27.33 -13.03
N SER A 129 -23.18 28.65 -12.86
CA SER A 129 -22.43 29.63 -13.65
C SER A 129 -20.96 29.60 -13.23
N GLY A 130 -20.14 28.88 -14.01
CA GLY A 130 -18.72 28.68 -13.74
C GLY A 130 -17.85 28.59 -15.00
N GLY A 131 -18.31 29.19 -16.11
CA GLY A 131 -17.58 29.22 -17.37
C GLY A 131 -17.95 30.45 -18.18
N ASN A 132 -16.98 30.96 -18.93
CA ASN A 132 -16.94 32.24 -19.61
C ASN A 132 -17.97 32.40 -20.76
N LYS A 133 -19.11 31.70 -20.73
CA LYS A 133 -20.02 31.52 -21.86
C LYS A 133 -21.51 31.64 -21.56
N THR A 134 -21.94 32.04 -20.37
CA THR A 134 -23.37 32.21 -20.08
C THR A 134 -23.69 33.60 -19.56
N LEU A 135 -23.52 34.58 -20.44
CA LEU A 135 -24.15 35.90 -20.37
C LEU A 135 -25.40 35.87 -21.27
N THR A 136 -26.36 35.01 -20.96
CA THR A 136 -27.71 35.14 -21.53
C THR A 136 -28.67 35.38 -20.38
N GLN A 137 -29.04 36.65 -20.26
CA GLN A 137 -30.08 37.18 -19.39
C GLN A 137 -31.30 36.25 -19.35
N THR A 138 -31.72 35.84 -18.16
CA THR A 138 -33.13 35.57 -17.90
C THR A 138 -33.67 36.78 -17.15
N MET A 139 -34.34 37.65 -17.89
CA MET A 139 -35.20 38.70 -17.37
C MET A 139 -36.25 38.05 -16.46
N ILE A 140 -36.16 38.32 -15.15
CA ILE A 140 -37.17 37.92 -14.19
C ILE A 140 -38.38 38.83 -14.41
N SER A 141 -39.39 38.35 -15.14
CA SER A 141 -40.71 38.99 -15.16
C SER A 141 -41.37 38.76 -13.80
N LYS A 142 -41.52 39.84 -13.01
CA LYS A 142 -42.38 39.84 -11.83
C LYS A 142 -43.84 39.82 -12.29
N SER A 143 -44.57 38.75 -12.02
CA SER A 143 -46.04 38.78 -12.01
C SER A 143 -46.50 39.30 -10.64
N LYS A 144 -47.33 40.36 -10.64
CA LYS A 144 -48.07 40.83 -9.46
C LYS A 144 -49.23 39.87 -9.19
N PRO A 145 -49.51 39.47 -7.94
CA PRO A 145 -50.77 38.81 -7.62
C PRO A 145 -51.90 39.83 -7.54
N VAL A 146 -53.07 39.44 -8.07
CA VAL A 146 -54.38 40.06 -7.86
C VAL A 146 -54.93 39.58 -6.52
#